data_AF-A0A1W2GHI1-F1
#
_entry.id   AF-A0A1W2GHI1-F1
#
_cell.length_a   1.000
_cell.length_b   1.000
_cell.length_c   1.000
_cell.angle_alpha   90.00
_cell.angle_beta   90.00
_cell.angle_gamma   90.00
#
_symmetry.space_group_name_H-M   'P 1'
#
loop_
_entity.id
_entity.type
_entity.pdbx_description
1 polymer ?
#
loop_
_entity_poly.entity_id
_entity_poly.type
_entity_poly.pdbx_seq_one_letter_code
_entity_poly.pdbx_strand_id
1 'polypeptide(L)' 'MHFIWYNPDLREYKYGNVAAFNLEIERANNPRAYTVLMEFDKDSKQIAYKIIEQLNIANTQSIVRIAS' A
#
# COMPACT_ATOMS: atom_id res chain seq x y z
N MET A 1 -9.30 6.23 -11.30
CA MET A 1 -7.91 6.35 -10.81
C MET A 1 -7.70 5.32 -9.73
N HIS A 2 -6.51 4.75 -9.68
CA HIS A 2 -6.09 3.81 -8.65
C HIS A 2 -4.84 4.33 -7.96
N PHE A 3 -4.56 3.83 -6.76
CA PHE A 3 -3.46 4.28 -5.94
C PHE A 3 -2.68 3.09 -5.42
N ILE A 4 -1.40 3.30 -5.15
CA ILE A 4 -0.66 2.49 -4.20
C ILE A 4 -0.61 3.27 -2.89
N TRP A 5 -0.97 2.63 -1.78
CA TRP A 5 -0.84 3.19 -0.43
C TRP A 5 -0.17 2.21 0.53
N TYR A 6 0.40 2.74 1.60
CA TYR A 6 0.88 1.94 2.72
C TYR A 6 -0.21 1.81 3.79
N ASN A 7 -0.51 0.58 4.17
CA ASN A 7 -1.38 0.22 5.28
C ASN A 7 -0.50 -0.05 6.53
N PRO A 8 -0.47 0.86 7.52
CA PRO A 8 0.36 0.72 8.71
C PRO A 8 -0.14 -0.36 9.68
N ASP A 9 -1.44 -0.68 9.65
CA ASP A 9 -2.04 -1.68 10.53
C ASP A 9 -1.56 -3.09 10.15
N LEU A 10 -1.49 -3.35 8.84
CA LEU A 10 -1.02 -4.62 8.27
C LEU A 10 0.46 -4.61 7.90
N ARG A 11 1.10 -3.43 7.94
CA ARG A 11 2.48 -3.20 7.49
C ARG A 11 2.70 -3.69 6.06
N GLU A 12 1.78 -3.37 5.15
CA GLU A 12 1.85 -3.78 3.75
C GLU A 12 1.46 -2.64 2.80
N TYR A 13 1.95 -2.71 1.57
CA TYR A 13 1.54 -1.85 0.47
C TYR A 13 0.38 -2.49 -0.29
N LYS A 14 -0.62 -1.69 -0.65
CA LYS A 14 -1.86 -2.13 -1.30
C LYS A 14 -2.21 -1.28 -2.51
N TYR A 15 -3.05 -1.81 -3.39
CA TYR A 15 -3.56 -1.12 -4.58
C TYR A 15 -5.06 -1.26 -4.76
N GLY A 16 -5.67 -0.18 -5.23
CA GLY A 16 -7.10 -0.08 -5.41
C GLY A 16 -7.51 1.34 -5.78
N ASN A 17 -8.82 1.54 -5.94
CA ASN A 17 -9.38 2.85 -6.25
C ASN A 17 -9.64 3.67 -4.98
N VAL A 18 -10.14 4.90 -5.14
CA VAL A 18 -10.48 5.81 -4.02
C VAL A 18 -11.43 5.14 -3.04
N ALA A 19 -12.44 4.40 -3.53
CA ALA A 19 -13.42 3.75 -2.68
C ALA A 19 -12.79 2.66 -1.81
N ALA A 20 -11.89 1.85 -2.36
CA ALA A 20 -11.16 0.82 -1.61
C ALA A 20 -10.24 1.46 -0.55
N PHE A 21 -9.54 2.54 -0.89
CA PHE A 21 -8.69 3.28 0.03
C PHE A 21 -9.50 3.89 1.19
N ASN A 22 -10.60 4.57 0.89
CA ASN A 22 -11.46 5.18 1.91
C ASN A 22 -12.06 4.12 2.85
N LEU A 23 -12.50 2.98 2.30
CA LEU A 23 -13.05 1.88 3.10
C LEU A 23 -12.03 1.33 4.11
N GLU A 24 -10.75 1.26 3.73
CA GLU A 24 -9.69 0.84 4.67
C GLU A 24 -9.42 1.90 5.73
N ILE A 25 -9.32 3.18 5.35
CA ILE A 25 -9.09 4.27 6.28
C ILE A 25 -10.22 4.39 7.30
N GLU A 26 -11.47 4.21 6.89
CA GLU A 26 -12.64 4.23 7.79
C GLU A 26 -12.58 3.11 8.85
N ARG A 27 -11.89 2.00 8.55
CA ARG A 27 -11.74 0.83 9.43
C ARG A 27 -10.43 0.85 10.21
N ALA A 28 -9.55 1.81 9.96
CA ALA A 28 -8.21 1.86 10.52
C ALA A 28 -8.21 2.28 11.99
N ASN A 29 -7.28 1.71 12.76
CA ASN A 29 -7.02 2.16 14.13
C ASN A 29 -6.36 3.54 14.16
N ASN A 30 -5.51 3.84 13.16
CA ASN A 30 -4.89 5.15 12.98
C ASN A 30 -4.99 5.62 11.52
N PRO A 31 -6.13 6.24 11.13
CA PRO A 31 -6.37 6.75 9.78
C PRO A 31 -5.27 7.71 9.27
N ARG A 32 -4.65 8.48 10.17
CA ARG A 32 -3.63 9.49 9.83
C ARG A 32 -2.28 8.89 9.44
N ALA A 33 -2.05 7.61 9.72
CA ALA A 33 -0.81 6.92 9.38
C ALA A 33 -0.82 6.31 7.97
N TYR A 34 -1.97 6.32 7.28
CA TYR A 34 -2.06 5.88 5.88
C TYR A 34 -1.42 6.93 4.96
N THR A 35 -0.64 6.47 3.98
CA THR A 35 0.05 7.34 3.03
C THR A 35 -0.15 6.84 1.61
N VAL A 36 -0.65 7.71 0.73
CA VAL A 36 -0.68 7.46 -0.72
C VAL A 36 0.71 7.73 -1.29
N LEU A 37 1.22 6.80 -2.09
CA LEU A 37 2.58 6.86 -2.63
C LEU A 37 2.58 7.21 -4.11
N MET A 38 1.67 6.62 -4.87
CA MET A 38 1.58 6.78 -6.31
C MET A 38 0.14 6.67 -6.79
N GLU A 39 -0.15 7.39 -7.86
CA GLU A 39 -1.41 7.35 -8.59
C GLU A 39 -1.21 6.70 -9.96
N PHE A 40 -2.21 5.92 -10.37
CA PHE A 40 -2.23 5.19 -11.62
C PHE A 40 -3.55 5.42 -12.36
N ASP A 41 -3.45 5.46 -13.69
CA ASP A 41 -4.61 5.21 -14.53
C ASP A 41 -5.10 3.76 -14.39
N LYS A 42 -6.27 3.46 -14.96
CA LYS A 42 -6.85 2.10 -14.85
C LYS A 42 -6.08 1.06 -15.67
N ASP A 43 -5.36 1.50 -16.71
CA ASP A 43 -4.75 0.64 -17.71
C ASP A 43 -3.36 0.16 -17.25
N SER A 44 -2.77 0.84 -16.27
CA SER A 44 -1.46 0.55 -15.66
C SER A 44 -1.49 -0.52 -14.55
N LYS A 45 -2.58 -1.30 -14.44
CA LYS A 45 -2.78 -2.31 -13.38
C LYS A 45 -1.62 -3.31 -13.25
N GLN A 46 -1.09 -3.81 -14.37
CA GLN A 46 0.02 -4.77 -14.35
C GLN A 46 1.31 -4.18 -13.76
N ILE A 47 1.61 -2.92 -14.08
CA ILE A 47 2.79 -2.22 -13.56
C ILE A 47 2.61 -1.99 -12.06
N ALA A 48 1.43 -1.55 -11.63
CA ALA A 48 1.12 -1.32 -10.22
C ALA A 48 1.32 -2.58 -9.36
N TYR A 49 0.91 -3.76 -9.85
CA TYR A 49 1.14 -5.01 -9.13
C TYR A 49 2.62 -5.36 -8.99
N LYS A 50 3.40 -5.21 -10.06
CA LYS A 50 4.86 -5.45 -9.99
C LYS A 50 5.52 -4.52 -8.97
N ILE A 51 5.11 -3.25 -8.93
CA ILE A 51 5.63 -2.28 -7.95
C ILE A 51 5.26 -2.72 -6.52
N ILE A 52 4.00 -3.08 -6.25
CA ILE A 52 3.57 -3.51 -4.93
C ILE A 52 4.30 -4.75 -4.45
N GLU A 53 4.48 -5.73 -5.32
CA GLU A 53 5.21 -6.95 -5.00
C GLU A 53 6.63 -6.61 -4.53
N GLN A 54 7.35 -5.77 -5.27
CA GLN A 54 8.70 -5.35 -4.89
C GLN A 54 8.73 -4.53 -3.60
N LEU A 55 7.76 -3.62 -3.40
CA LEU A 55 7.65 -2.84 -2.17
C LEU A 55 7.41 -3.73 -0.94
N ASN A 56 6.54 -4.73 -1.06
CA ASN A 56 6.25 -5.67 0.03
C ASN A 56 7.41 -6.61 0.33
N ILE A 57 8.15 -7.06 -0.69
CA ILE A 57 9.41 -7.80 -0.50
C ILE A 57 10.41 -6.96 0.28
N ALA A 58 10.67 -5.72 -0.16
CA ALA A 58 11.62 -4.82 0.47
C ALA A 58 11.22 -4.50 1.93
N ASN A 59 9.93 -4.27 2.18
CA ASN A 59 9.41 -4.00 3.52
C ASN A 59 9.60 -5.19 4.46
N THR A 60 9.32 -6.41 3.97
CA THR A 60 9.50 -7.63 4.75
C THR A 60 10.97 -7.82 5.12
N GLN A 61 11.89 -7.63 4.17
CA GLN A 61 13.33 -7.70 4.43
C GLN A 61 13.81 -6.63 5.42
N SER A 62 13.27 -5.41 5.33
CA SER A 62 13.60 -4.32 6.26
C SER A 62 13.15 -4.64 7.69
N ILE A 63 11.93 -5.14 7.87
CA ILE A 63 11.41 -5.55 9.17
C ILE A 63 12.28 -6.64 9.79
N VAL A 64 12.66 -7.66 8.99
CA VAL A 64 13.53 -8.76 9.46
C VAL A 64 14.89 -8.22 9.92
N ARG A 65 15.49 -7.29 9.18
CA ARG A 65 16.80 -6.70 9.53
C ARG A 65 16.75 -5.84 10.79
N ILE A 66 15.62 -5.21 11.11
CA ILE A 66 15.47 -4.40 12.33
C ILE A 66 15.25 -5.30 13.56
N ALA A 67 14.66 -6.48 13.37
CA ALA A 67 14.35 -7.42 14.44
C ALA A 67 15.51 -8.36 14.83
N SER A 68 16.54 -8.44 13.99
CA SER A 68 17.80 -9.20 14.21
C SER A 68 18.86 -8.35 14.88
#